data_AF-A0A508TFD7-F1
#
_entry.id   AF-A0A508TFD7-F1
#
_cell.length_a   1.000
_cell.length_b   1.000
_cell.length_c   1.000
_cell.angle_alpha   90.00
_cell.angle_beta   90.00
_cell.angle_gamma   90.00
#
_symmetry.space_group_name_H-M   'P 1'
#
loop_
_entity.id
_entity.type
_entity.pdbx_description
1 polymer ?
#
loop_
_entity_poly.entity_id
_entity_poly.type
_entity_poly.pdbx_seq_one_letter_code
_entity_poly.pdbx_strand_id
1 'polypeptide(L)'
;MPDDVEDDEKYIAVPDKRELDLGKPLVLDFAREFLPGDFDEIRYIFSKRGAYQKFKALLIRRRALDRWYDFENKATEQALRRWCEDNEISVTD
;
A
#
# COMPACT_ATOMS: atom_id res chain seq x y z
N MET A 1 32.52 5.23 -13.45
CA MET A 1 31.16 4.71 -13.21
C MET A 1 30.92 5.02 -11.75
N PRO A 2 29.98 5.90 -11.34
CA PRO A 2 29.82 6.15 -9.91
C PRO A 2 28.92 5.04 -9.35
N ASP A 3 29.44 4.15 -8.50
CA ASP A 3 29.85 4.33 -7.09
C ASP A 3 28.67 4.73 -6.22
N ASP A 4 28.06 3.67 -5.71
CA ASP A 4 27.35 3.47 -4.46
C ASP A 4 26.89 4.72 -3.70
N VAL A 5 25.57 4.74 -3.57
CA VAL A 5 24.68 5.50 -2.68
C VAL A 5 25.17 5.58 -1.21
N GLU A 6 26.20 6.37 -0.94
CA GLU A 6 26.49 6.90 0.40
C GLU A 6 25.77 8.24 0.57
N ASP A 7 24.54 8.20 1.09
CA ASP A 7 23.98 9.35 1.83
C ASP A 7 22.82 8.88 2.73
N ASP A 8 23.17 8.25 3.85
CA ASP A 8 22.24 7.82 4.91
C ASP A 8 21.68 8.99 5.74
N GLU A 9 21.97 10.26 5.37
CA GLU A 9 21.52 11.47 6.10
C GLU A 9 20.27 12.16 5.52
N LYS A 10 19.59 11.55 4.54
CA LYS A 10 18.41 12.15 3.87
C LYS A 10 17.14 11.30 3.84
N TYR A 11 17.03 10.29 4.71
CA TYR A 11 15.82 9.48 4.80
C TYR A 11 14.95 9.94 5.97
N ILE A 12 13.96 10.79 5.68
CA ILE A 12 12.84 11.01 6.61
C ILE A 12 12.19 9.64 6.79
N ALA A 13 12.22 9.12 8.02
CA ALA A 13 11.60 7.85 8.35
C ALA A 13 10.14 7.88 7.89
N VAL A 14 9.80 7.03 6.90
CA VAL A 14 8.42 6.89 6.41
C VAL A 14 7.55 6.53 7.62
N PRO A 15 6.43 7.23 7.87
CA PRO A 15 5.53 6.92 8.97
C PRO A 15 5.08 5.45 8.90
N ASP A 16 4.78 4.84 10.06
CA ASP A 16 4.42 3.43 10.12
C ASP A 16 3.20 3.17 9.20
N LYS A 17 3.18 2.04 8.47
CA LYS A 17 2.06 1.65 7.58
C LYS A 17 0.70 1.69 8.29
N ARG A 18 0.68 1.62 9.63
CA ARG A 18 -0.52 1.76 10.47
C ARG A 18 -1.05 3.20 10.54
N GLU A 19 -0.21 4.20 10.39
CA GLU A 19 -0.57 5.63 10.38
C GLU A 19 -1.05 6.07 8.99
N LEU A 20 -0.60 5.40 7.92
CA LEU A 20 -0.99 5.67 6.54
C LEU A 20 -2.25 4.91 6.07
N ASP A 21 -2.86 4.10 6.94
CA ASP A 21 -4.03 3.24 6.65
C ASP A 21 -3.84 2.24 5.47
N LEU A 22 -2.59 1.93 5.11
CA LEU A 22 -2.19 1.04 4.00
C LEU A 22 -2.27 -0.45 4.36
N GLY A 23 -3.13 -0.80 5.31
CA GLY A 23 -3.30 -2.15 5.84
C GLY A 23 -4.50 -2.87 5.23
N LYS A 24 -5.34 -3.43 6.11
CA LYS A 24 -6.57 -4.12 5.73
C LYS A 24 -7.60 -3.20 5.05
N PRO A 25 -7.81 -1.93 5.47
CA PRO A 25 -8.80 -1.05 4.85
C PRO A 25 -8.55 -0.85 3.36
N LEU A 26 -7.32 -0.53 2.96
CA LEU A 26 -6.92 -0.40 1.56
C LEU A 26 -7.25 -1.65 0.72
N VAL A 27 -6.98 -2.83 1.27
CA VAL A 27 -7.28 -4.09 0.59
C VAL A 27 -8.79 -4.30 0.40
N LEU A 28 -9.60 -3.92 1.39
CA LEU A 28 -11.06 -4.00 1.28
C LEU A 28 -11.63 -2.99 0.29
N ASP A 29 -11.05 -1.80 0.21
CA ASP A 29 -11.46 -0.80 -0.78
C ASP A 29 -11.17 -1.25 -2.20
N PHE A 30 -9.97 -1.78 -2.44
CA PHE A 30 -9.63 -2.42 -3.71
C PHE A 30 -10.60 -3.56 -4.05
N ALA A 31 -10.89 -4.43 -3.09
CA ALA A 31 -11.79 -5.55 -3.29
C ALA A 31 -13.21 -5.09 -3.66
N ARG A 32 -13.70 -4.03 -3.00
CA ARG A 32 -15.03 -3.48 -3.27
C ARG A 32 -15.13 -2.89 -4.68
N GLU A 33 -14.06 -2.25 -5.15
CA GLU A 33 -14.03 -1.59 -6.45
C GLU A 33 -13.78 -2.56 -7.61
N PHE A 34 -12.79 -3.46 -7.47
CA PHE A 34 -12.29 -4.24 -8.60
C PHE A 34 -12.60 -5.73 -8.55
N LEU A 35 -12.91 -6.27 -7.38
CA LEU A 35 -13.20 -7.68 -7.17
C LEU A 35 -14.45 -7.89 -6.28
N PRO A 36 -15.60 -7.26 -6.58
CA PRO A 36 -16.77 -7.33 -5.71
C PRO A 36 -17.27 -8.77 -5.50
N GLY A 37 -17.08 -9.65 -6.49
CA GLY A 37 -17.41 -11.07 -6.38
C GLY A 37 -16.48 -11.88 -5.45
N ASP A 38 -15.27 -11.39 -5.17
CA ASP A 38 -14.31 -12.01 -4.25
C ASP A 38 -14.22 -11.27 -2.91
N PHE A 39 -15.05 -10.24 -2.70
CA PHE A 39 -14.95 -9.35 -1.53
C PHE A 39 -15.02 -10.11 -0.20
N ASP A 40 -15.98 -11.04 -0.06
CA ASP A 40 -16.12 -11.83 1.16
C ASP A 40 -14.96 -12.81 1.37
N GLU A 41 -14.40 -13.37 0.30
CA GLU A 41 -13.20 -14.22 0.38
C GLU A 41 -12.00 -13.39 0.85
N ILE A 42 -11.79 -12.21 0.27
CA ILE A 42 -10.72 -11.28 0.67
C ILE A 42 -10.90 -10.85 2.13
N ARG A 43 -12.11 -10.50 2.54
CA ARG A 43 -12.43 -10.15 3.93
C ARG A 43 -12.11 -11.27 4.90
N TYR A 44 -12.40 -12.52 4.52
CA TYR A 44 -12.06 -13.71 5.29
C TYR A 44 -10.55 -13.99 5.32
N ILE A 45 -9.84 -13.83 4.20
CA ILE A 45 -8.37 -13.97 4.13
C ILE A 45 -7.70 -13.05 5.17
N PHE A 46 -8.16 -11.79 5.25
CA PHE A 46 -7.66 -10.78 6.20
C PHE A 46 -8.24 -10.91 7.61
N SER A 47 -8.94 -12.00 7.92
CA SER A 47 -9.27 -12.38 9.30
C SER A 47 -8.30 -13.44 9.85
N LYS A 48 -7.30 -13.88 9.06
CA LYS A 48 -6.36 -14.96 9.41
C LYS A 48 -4.91 -14.50 9.27
N ARG A 49 -3.98 -15.22 9.91
CA ARG A 49 -2.54 -15.02 9.70
C ARG A 49 -2.15 -15.40 8.26
N GLY A 50 -1.13 -14.72 7.71
CA GLY A 50 -0.66 -14.96 6.34
C GLY A 50 -1.57 -14.40 5.24
N ALA A 51 -2.39 -13.39 5.56
CA ALA A 51 -3.37 -12.81 4.65
C ALA A 51 -2.76 -12.33 3.33
N TYR A 52 -1.62 -11.62 3.38
CA TYR A 52 -0.99 -11.05 2.18
C TYR A 52 -0.52 -12.11 1.17
N GLN A 53 0.03 -13.24 1.62
CA GLN A 53 0.42 -14.31 0.70
C GLN A 53 -0.80 -14.92 -0.02
N LYS A 54 -1.89 -15.15 0.72
CA LYS A 54 -3.14 -15.69 0.16
C LYS A 54 -3.82 -14.69 -0.78
N PHE A 55 -3.82 -13.42 -0.41
CA PHE A 55 -4.35 -12.34 -1.24
C PHE A 55 -3.58 -12.22 -2.55
N LYS A 56 -2.24 -12.19 -2.51
CA LYS A 56 -1.41 -12.16 -3.73
C LYS A 56 -1.70 -13.35 -4.65
N ALA A 57 -1.86 -14.56 -4.08
CA ALA A 57 -2.23 -15.74 -4.87
C ALA A 57 -3.61 -15.60 -5.53
N LEU A 58 -4.60 -15.03 -4.83
CA LEU A 58 -5.92 -14.73 -5.39
C LEU A 58 -5.82 -13.71 -6.53
N LEU A 59 -5.07 -12.61 -6.34
CA LEU A 59 -4.88 -11.58 -7.37
C LEU A 59 -4.25 -12.14 -8.65
N ILE A 60 -3.27 -13.03 -8.53
CA ILE A 60 -2.65 -13.71 -9.69
C ILE A 60 -3.71 -14.53 -10.44
N ARG A 61 -4.52 -15.31 -9.73
CA ARG A 61 -5.60 -16.12 -10.33
C ARG A 61 -6.65 -15.26 -11.03
N ARG A 62 -6.94 -14.08 -10.48
CA ARG A 62 -7.89 -13.11 -11.04
C ARG A 62 -7.28 -12.16 -12.07
N ARG A 63 -5.98 -12.27 -12.36
CA ARG A 63 -5.22 -11.33 -13.21
C ARG A 63 -5.38 -9.88 -12.77
N ALA A 64 -5.43 -9.65 -11.45
CA ALA A 64 -5.65 -8.35 -10.83
C ALA A 64 -4.41 -7.83 -10.08
N LEU A 65 -3.26 -8.51 -10.19
CA LEU A 65 -2.05 -8.17 -9.45
C LEU A 65 -1.48 -6.81 -9.86
N ASP A 66 -1.39 -6.53 -11.17
CA ASP A 66 -0.87 -5.24 -11.65
C ASP A 66 -1.80 -4.10 -11.22
N ARG A 67 -3.11 -4.32 -11.32
CA ARG A 67 -4.12 -3.36 -10.85
C ARG A 67 -4.03 -3.09 -9.34
N TRP A 68 -3.72 -4.12 -8.55
CA TRP A 68 -3.47 -3.94 -7.13
C TRP A 68 -2.26 -3.05 -6.88
N TYR A 69 -1.14 -3.26 -7.59
CA TYR A 69 0.03 -2.40 -7.44
C TYR A 69 -0.24 -0.96 -7.85
N ASP A 70 -0.97 -0.72 -8.94
CA ASP A 70 -1.36 0.63 -9.34
C ASP A 70 -2.24 1.31 -8.29
N PHE A 71 -3.18 0.56 -7.71
CA PHE A 71 -4.08 1.06 -6.68
C PHE A 71 -3.34 1.37 -5.37
N GLU A 72 -2.50 0.44 -4.92
CA GLU A 72 -1.66 0.58 -3.72
C GLU A 72 -0.70 1.77 -3.86
N ASN A 73 -0.07 1.95 -5.02
CA ASN A 73 0.85 3.05 -5.27
C ASN A 73 0.14 4.41 -5.20
N LYS A 74 -1.02 4.54 -5.86
CA LYS A 74 -1.82 5.79 -5.81
C LYS A 74 -2.29 6.12 -4.40
N ALA A 75 -2.75 5.12 -3.65
CA ALA A 75 -3.19 5.32 -2.28
C ALA A 75 -2.02 5.70 -1.37
N THR A 76 -0.85 5.08 -1.56
CA THR A 76 0.38 5.41 -0.83
C THR A 76 0.82 6.84 -1.12
N GLU A 77 0.85 7.25 -2.39
CA GLU A 77 1.19 8.62 -2.78
C GLU A 77 0.24 9.65 -2.14
N GLN A 78 -1.08 9.39 -2.18
CA GLN A 78 -2.06 10.27 -1.56
C GLN A 78 -1.93 10.33 -0.03
N ALA A 79 -1.70 9.20 0.63
CA ALA A 79 -1.50 9.15 2.07
C ALA A 79 -0.25 9.92 2.49
N LEU A 80 0.85 9.78 1.74
CA LEU A 80 2.09 10.54 1.98
C LEU A 80 1.89 12.04 1.77
N ARG A 81 1.21 12.46 0.70
CA ARG A 81 0.90 13.88 0.46
C ARG A 81 0.09 14.49 1.59
N ARG A 82 -0.98 13.81 2.01
CA ARG A 82 -1.82 14.25 3.15
C ARG A 82 -1.01 14.31 4.45
N TRP A 83 -0.18 13.30 4.70
CA TRP A 83 0.65 13.28 5.89
C TRP A 83 1.65 14.45 5.90
N CYS A 84 2.28 14.80 4.77
CA CYS A 84 3.14 15.98 4.69
C CYS A 84 2.37 17.30 4.94
N GLU A 85 1.16 17.43 4.39
CA GLU A 85 0.28 18.59 4.61
C GLU A 85 -0.13 18.72 6.08
N ASP A 86 -0.52 17.62 6.72
CA ASP A 86 -0.99 17.57 8.10
C ASP A 86 0.14 17.79 9.14
N ASN A 87 1.40 17.53 8.76
CA ASN A 87 2.55 17.63 9.66
C ASN A 87 3.45 18.86 9.38
N GLU A 88 3.04 19.77 8.49
CA GLU A 88 3.79 20.99 8.12
C GLU A 88 5.26 20.72 7.71
N ILE A 89 5.55 19.55 7.14
CA ILE A 89 6.90 19.20 6.71
C ILE A 89 7.16 19.87 5.37
N SER A 90 7.94 20.96 5.38
CA SER A 90 8.45 21.59 4.18
C SER A 90 9.42 20.62 3.48
N VAL A 91 8.96 19.97 2.41
CA VAL A 91 9.82 19.22 1.50
C VAL A 91 10.74 20.24 0.84
N THR A 92 11.97 20.35 1.35
CA THR A 92 12.98 21.21 0.73
C THR A 92 13.61 20.43 -0.42
N ASP A 93 13.55 21.00 -1.61
CA ASP A 93 14.16 20.52 -2.87
C ASP A 93 15.67 20.25 -2.72
#